data_AF-A0A1A8AGR5-F1
#
_entry.id   AF-A0A1A8AGR5-F1
#
_cell.length_a   1.000
_cell.length_b   1.000
_cell.length_c   1.000
_cell.angle_alpha   90.00
_cell.angle_beta   90.00
_cell.angle_gamma   90.00
#
_symmetry.space_group_name_H-M   'P 1'
#
loop_
_entity.id
_entity.type
_entity.pdbx_description
1 polymer ?
#
loop_
_entity_poly.entity_id
_entity_poly.type
_entity_poly.pdbx_seq_one_letter_code
_entity_poly.pdbx_strand_id
1 'polypeptide(L)'
;MSKISKLFNGSSSSSASKSKHHRSKGGPSPQEAIHRLRETEEMLTKKQEYLEKRIDQEITTAKKHGTKNKRAALQALKKKKRLEQQLTQIDGTLSTIEFQREALENSHTNTEVLKNMGYAAKAMKQVHQNIDVDKIDDLMQDITEQQDVAQEISEAISRPFGEQFDEDELLAELEELEQQEL
;
A
#
# COMPACT_ATOMS: atom_id res chain seq x y z
N MET A 1 31.58 78.67 1.93
CA MET A 1 30.19 78.82 2.42
C MET A 1 29.23 78.35 1.33
N SER A 2 28.29 77.46 1.69
CA SER A 2 26.99 77.19 1.01
C SER A 2 27.02 76.61 -0.42
N LYS A 3 26.16 75.68 -0.86
CA LYS A 3 24.94 75.03 -0.35
C LYS A 3 24.57 73.87 -1.30
N ILE A 4 24.19 72.72 -0.72
CA ILE A 4 22.97 71.91 -0.99
C ILE A 4 22.71 71.28 -2.40
N SER A 5 22.29 70.00 -2.31
CA SER A 5 21.50 69.14 -3.24
C SER A 5 22.35 68.00 -3.84
N LYS A 6 22.00 66.70 -3.71
CA LYS A 6 20.72 66.02 -3.53
C LYS A 6 20.87 64.79 -2.61
N LEU A 7 19.82 64.59 -1.81
CA LEU A 7 19.50 63.37 -1.08
C LEU A 7 18.92 62.31 -2.03
N PHE A 8 19.04 61.06 -1.58
CA PHE A 8 18.20 59.90 -1.91
C PHE A 8 18.50 59.11 -3.19
N ASN A 9 19.28 58.04 -3.06
CA ASN A 9 18.87 56.73 -3.58
C ASN A 9 19.41 55.63 -2.66
N GLY A 10 18.52 55.06 -1.85
CA GLY A 10 18.85 54.00 -0.91
C GLY A 10 18.88 52.63 -1.55
N SER A 11 19.62 51.74 -0.90
CA SER A 11 19.29 50.33 -0.70
C SER A 11 19.43 49.40 -1.91
N SER A 12 20.65 48.86 -2.04
CA SER A 12 20.92 47.41 -2.10
C SER A 12 19.89 46.51 -2.81
N SER A 13 20.17 46.19 -4.08
CA SER A 13 19.64 44.98 -4.71
C SER A 13 20.37 43.77 -4.14
N SER A 14 19.87 43.27 -3.01
CA SER A 14 20.27 41.98 -2.47
C SER A 14 19.80 40.87 -3.43
N SER A 15 20.75 39.99 -3.70
CA SER A 15 20.59 38.72 -4.40
C SER A 15 19.51 37.86 -3.76
N ALA A 16 18.29 37.93 -4.28
CA ALA A 16 17.26 36.92 -4.01
C ALA A 16 17.53 35.72 -4.92
N SER A 17 18.36 34.80 -4.44
CA SER A 17 18.47 33.43 -4.93
C SER A 17 17.10 32.74 -4.81
N LYS A 18 16.29 32.83 -5.85
CA LYS A 18 15.11 31.97 -6.05
C LYS A 18 15.59 30.52 -6.10
N SER A 19 15.42 29.80 -4.99
CA SER A 19 15.50 28.35 -4.97
C SER A 19 14.40 27.80 -5.87
N LYS A 20 14.77 27.51 -7.12
CA LYS A 20 13.97 26.66 -8.00
C LYS A 20 14.00 25.26 -7.39
N HIS A 21 13.05 24.93 -6.54
CA HIS A 21 12.67 23.54 -6.33
C HIS A 21 12.18 23.01 -7.67
N HIS A 22 13.04 22.24 -8.34
CA HIS A 22 12.65 21.33 -9.39
C HIS A 22 11.61 20.36 -8.80
N ARG A 23 10.32 20.66 -8.93
CA ARG A 23 9.29 19.62 -8.89
C ARG A 23 9.55 18.73 -10.10
N SER A 24 10.05 17.52 -9.85
CA SER A 24 10.20 16.49 -10.88
C SER A 24 8.86 16.30 -11.59
N LYS A 25 8.90 16.23 -12.93
CA LYS A 25 7.74 16.03 -13.82
C LYS A 25 7.27 14.56 -13.85
N GLY A 26 7.21 13.91 -12.69
CA GLY A 26 6.64 12.56 -12.55
C GLY A 26 5.67 12.58 -11.39
N GLY A 27 4.55 11.86 -11.52
CA GLY A 27 3.70 11.57 -10.36
C GLY A 27 4.49 10.88 -9.23
N PRO A 28 3.88 10.70 -8.05
CA PRO A 28 4.54 9.99 -6.94
C PRO A 28 5.07 8.64 -7.44
N SER A 29 6.29 8.27 -7.03
CA SER A 29 6.81 6.95 -7.39
C SER A 29 5.99 5.85 -6.71
N PRO A 30 5.95 4.63 -7.25
CA PRO A 30 5.31 3.50 -6.58
C PRO A 30 5.82 3.32 -5.14
N GLN A 31 7.12 3.50 -4.89
CA GLN A 31 7.68 3.42 -3.55
C GLN A 31 7.18 4.53 -2.61
N GLU A 32 7.03 5.77 -3.10
CA GLU A 32 6.47 6.86 -2.30
C GLU A 32 4.99 6.61 -1.98
N ALA A 33 4.22 6.09 -2.95
CA ALA A 33 2.82 5.74 -2.74
C ALA A 33 2.68 4.61 -1.70
N ILE A 34 3.46 3.53 -1.82
CA ILE A 34 3.48 2.42 -0.85
C ILE A 34 3.82 2.93 0.56
N HIS A 35 4.84 3.78 0.70
CA HIS A 35 5.21 4.36 1.99
C HIS A 35 4.06 5.13 2.63
N ARG A 36 3.38 6.00 1.87
CA ARG A 36 2.24 6.79 2.37
C ARG A 36 1.04 5.91 2.75
N LEU A 37 0.79 4.84 2.01
CA LEU A 37 -0.26 3.88 2.34
C LEU A 37 0.05 3.20 3.69
N ARG A 38 1.29 2.74 3.91
CA ARG A 38 1.73 2.16 5.19
C ARG A 38 1.60 3.13 6.38
N GLU A 39 1.98 4.40 6.20
CA GLU A 39 1.77 5.43 7.22
C GLU A 39 0.28 5.62 7.56
N THR A 40 -0.59 5.52 6.54
CA THR A 40 -2.04 5.65 6.72
C THR A 40 -2.63 4.44 7.42
N GLU A 41 -2.18 3.22 7.06
CA GLU A 41 -2.54 1.97 7.75
C GLU A 41 -2.20 2.08 9.24
N GLU A 42 -0.96 2.43 9.59
CA GLU A 42 -0.53 2.55 10.99
C GLU A 42 -1.40 3.54 11.78
N MET A 43 -1.76 4.67 11.16
CA MET A 43 -2.64 5.67 11.76
C MET A 43 -4.06 5.14 11.97
N LEU A 44 -4.60 4.39 11.01
CA LEU A 44 -5.93 3.79 11.10
C LEU A 44 -5.97 2.66 12.12
N THR A 45 -4.95 1.78 12.18
CA THR A 45 -4.83 0.73 13.20
C THR A 45 -4.79 1.31 14.62
N LYS A 46 -4.00 2.37 14.84
CA LYS A 46 -3.99 3.07 16.16
C LYS A 46 -5.36 3.65 16.52
N LYS A 47 -6.11 4.11 15.52
CA LYS A 47 -7.46 4.65 15.71
C LYS A 47 -8.48 3.55 16.00
N GLN A 48 -8.35 2.40 15.34
CA GLN A 48 -9.12 1.18 15.60
C GLN A 48 -8.96 0.75 17.07
N GLU A 49 -7.72 0.53 17.52
CA GLU A 49 -7.43 0.15 18.91
C GLU A 49 -7.99 1.15 19.93
N TYR A 50 -7.93 2.46 19.61
CA TYR A 50 -8.48 3.50 20.46
C TYR A 50 -10.01 3.37 20.59
N LEU A 51 -10.70 3.11 19.47
CA LEU A 51 -12.16 2.95 19.47
C LEU A 51 -12.58 1.69 20.23
N GLU A 52 -11.87 0.57 20.06
CA GLU A 52 -12.10 -0.68 20.80
C GLU A 52 -11.99 -0.44 22.32
N LYS A 53 -10.89 0.18 22.77
CA LYS A 53 -10.70 0.54 24.20
C LYS A 53 -11.82 1.45 24.72
N ARG A 54 -12.35 2.36 23.90
CA ARG A 54 -13.48 3.23 24.26
C ARG A 54 -14.81 2.46 24.32
N ILE A 55 -15.03 1.52 23.40
CA ILE A 55 -16.19 0.62 23.39
C ILE A 55 -16.25 -0.18 24.70
N ASP A 56 -15.13 -0.76 25.13
CA ASP A 56 -15.03 -1.53 26.37
C ASP A 56 -15.34 -0.71 27.62
N GLN A 57 -14.91 0.56 27.63
CA GLN A 57 -15.22 1.49 28.71
C GLN A 57 -16.71 1.81 28.78
N GLU A 58 -17.38 1.98 27.65
CA GLU A 58 -18.83 2.20 27.60
C GLU A 58 -19.60 0.92 27.99
N ILE A 59 -19.12 -0.27 27.61
CA ILE A 59 -19.67 -1.56 28.08
C ILE A 59 -19.57 -1.66 29.60
N THR A 60 -18.41 -1.37 30.16
CA THR A 60 -18.17 -1.40 31.61
C THR A 60 -19.07 -0.41 32.34
N THR A 61 -19.23 0.79 31.78
CA THR A 61 -20.12 1.83 32.32
C THR A 61 -21.58 1.38 32.28
N ALA A 62 -22.03 0.80 31.16
CA ALA A 62 -23.38 0.26 31.03
C ALA A 62 -23.64 -0.86 32.05
N LYS A 63 -22.70 -1.81 32.23
CA LYS A 63 -22.79 -2.88 33.23
C LYS A 63 -22.88 -2.31 34.65
N LYS A 64 -22.05 -1.32 35.00
CA LYS A 64 -22.03 -0.67 36.33
C LYS A 64 -23.36 0.02 36.68
N HIS A 65 -24.01 0.64 35.69
CA HIS A 65 -25.24 1.39 35.90
C HIS A 65 -26.52 0.60 35.61
N GLY A 66 -26.44 -0.59 35.01
CA GLY A 66 -27.59 -1.34 34.51
C GLY A 66 -28.67 -1.61 35.54
N THR A 67 -28.30 -1.94 36.78
CA THR A 67 -29.24 -2.25 37.87
C THR A 67 -29.63 -1.04 38.73
N LYS A 68 -28.83 0.03 38.71
CA LYS A 68 -28.99 1.20 39.61
C LYS A 68 -29.51 2.45 38.91
N ASN A 69 -29.19 2.62 37.63
CA ASN A 69 -29.51 3.81 36.85
C ASN A 69 -29.68 3.45 35.37
N LYS A 70 -30.88 3.00 35.03
CA LYS A 70 -31.25 2.60 33.66
C LYS A 70 -31.00 3.70 32.62
N ARG A 71 -31.20 4.98 32.98
CA ARG A 71 -30.97 6.11 32.05
C ARG A 71 -29.50 6.26 31.69
N ALA A 72 -28.61 6.18 32.69
CA ALA A 72 -27.17 6.26 32.48
C ALA A 72 -26.66 5.05 31.66
N ALA A 73 -27.15 3.84 31.95
CA ALA A 73 -26.80 2.65 31.18
C ALA A 73 -27.23 2.77 29.70
N LEU A 74 -28.45 3.27 29.44
CA LEU A 74 -28.93 3.49 28.06
C LEU A 74 -28.10 4.53 27.31
N GLN A 75 -27.61 5.58 27.99
CA GLN A 75 -26.72 6.57 27.37
C GLN A 75 -25.37 5.97 27.00
N ALA A 76 -24.78 5.15 27.87
CA ALA A 76 -23.53 4.43 27.58
C ALA A 76 -23.69 3.48 26.38
N LEU A 77 -24.79 2.71 26.34
CA LEU A 77 -25.09 1.83 25.20
C LEU A 77 -25.28 2.59 23.88
N LYS A 78 -25.89 3.78 23.90
CA LYS A 78 -26.00 4.64 22.71
C LYS A 78 -24.64 5.14 22.22
N LYS A 79 -23.73 5.48 23.14
CA LYS A 79 -22.35 5.87 22.79
C LYS A 79 -21.57 4.69 22.22
N LYS A 80 -21.65 3.52 22.87
CA LYS A 80 -21.09 2.25 22.37
C LYS A 80 -21.47 2.02 20.91
N LYS A 81 -22.78 2.03 20.59
CA LYS A 81 -23.25 1.81 19.22
C LYS A 81 -22.69 2.80 18.20
N ARG A 82 -22.49 4.06 18.58
CA ARG A 82 -21.87 5.06 17.69
C ARG A 82 -20.39 4.78 17.46
N LEU A 83 -19.67 4.35 18.49
CA LEU A 83 -18.26 3.97 18.38
C LEU A 83 -18.10 2.71 17.52
N GLU A 84 -18.98 1.72 17.67
CA GLU A 84 -18.99 0.51 16.81
C GLU A 84 -19.22 0.86 15.34
N GLN A 85 -20.14 1.78 15.04
CA GLN A 85 -20.33 2.25 13.66
C GLN A 85 -19.08 2.95 13.09
N GLN A 86 -18.33 3.67 13.92
CA GLN A 86 -17.07 4.29 13.51
C GLN A 86 -15.97 3.26 13.32
N LEU A 87 -15.94 2.22 14.15
CA LEU A 87 -14.99 1.11 14.06
C LEU A 87 -15.16 0.39 12.72
N THR A 88 -16.36 -0.07 12.39
CA THR A 88 -16.66 -0.73 11.11
C THR A 88 -16.29 0.11 9.89
N GLN A 89 -16.44 1.44 9.97
CA GLN A 89 -16.02 2.33 8.89
C GLN A 89 -14.49 2.40 8.74
N ILE A 90 -13.76 2.38 9.87
CA ILE A 90 -12.30 2.34 9.85
C ILE A 90 -11.82 1.01 9.30
N ASP A 91 -12.40 -0.11 9.74
CA ASP A 91 -12.01 -1.45 9.29
C ASP A 91 -12.16 -1.56 7.77
N GLY A 92 -13.31 -1.17 7.21
CA GLY A 92 -13.50 -1.18 5.75
C GLY A 92 -12.57 -0.22 4.99
N THR A 93 -12.20 0.90 5.60
CA THR A 93 -11.21 1.83 5.01
C THR A 93 -9.81 1.23 5.04
N LEU A 94 -9.44 0.57 6.14
CA LEU A 94 -8.16 -0.10 6.32
C LEU A 94 -7.99 -1.22 5.28
N SER A 95 -8.97 -2.11 5.14
CA SER A 95 -8.93 -3.17 4.13
C SER A 95 -8.81 -2.64 2.70
N THR A 96 -9.45 -1.49 2.41
CA THR A 96 -9.30 -0.84 1.09
C THR A 96 -7.88 -0.34 0.85
N ILE A 97 -7.21 0.20 1.88
CA ILE A 97 -5.84 0.70 1.79
C ILE A 97 -4.84 -0.45 1.67
N GLU A 98 -5.03 -1.52 2.45
CA GLU A 98 -4.22 -2.74 2.40
C GLU A 98 -4.26 -3.35 0.99
N PHE A 99 -5.47 -3.52 0.44
CA PHE A 99 -5.65 -3.99 -0.93
C PHE A 99 -4.93 -3.11 -1.97
N GLN A 100 -5.02 -1.78 -1.83
CA GLN A 100 -4.32 -0.85 -2.72
C GLN A 100 -2.80 -0.93 -2.59
N ARG A 101 -2.28 -1.09 -1.38
CA ARG A 101 -0.85 -1.25 -1.11
C ARG A 101 -0.33 -2.53 -1.75
N GLU A 102 -1.01 -3.64 -1.52
CA GLU A 102 -0.66 -4.95 -2.10
C GLU A 102 -0.69 -4.93 -3.63
N ALA A 103 -1.72 -4.32 -4.22
CA ALA A 103 -1.79 -4.16 -5.67
C ALA A 103 -0.58 -3.37 -6.23
N LEU A 104 -0.12 -2.33 -5.52
CA LEU A 104 1.06 -1.56 -5.92
C LEU A 104 2.37 -2.35 -5.72
N GLU A 105 2.49 -3.09 -4.62
CA GLU A 105 3.66 -3.94 -4.35
C GLU A 105 3.79 -5.07 -5.39
N ASN A 106 2.68 -5.72 -5.73
CA ASN A 106 2.61 -6.74 -6.77
C ASN A 106 2.93 -6.16 -8.15
N SER A 107 2.37 -4.98 -8.48
CA SER A 107 2.71 -4.30 -9.74
C SER A 107 4.19 -3.93 -9.83
N HIS A 108 4.81 -3.52 -8.73
CA HIS A 108 6.23 -3.18 -8.69
C HIS A 108 7.09 -4.43 -8.94
N THR A 109 6.79 -5.52 -8.25
CA THR A 109 7.47 -6.82 -8.39
C THR A 109 7.33 -7.36 -9.81
N ASN A 110 6.11 -7.36 -10.37
CA ASN A 110 5.85 -7.82 -11.73
C ASN A 110 6.63 -7.00 -12.78
N THR A 111 6.75 -5.69 -12.57
CA THR A 111 7.53 -4.82 -13.47
C THR A 111 9.02 -5.18 -13.45
N GLU A 112 9.60 -5.42 -12.28
CA GLU A 112 11.00 -5.83 -12.17
C GLU A 112 11.24 -7.23 -12.74
N VAL A 113 10.32 -8.18 -12.53
CA VAL A 113 10.38 -9.52 -13.16
C VAL A 113 10.40 -9.38 -14.69
N LEU A 114 9.45 -8.64 -15.27
CA LEU A 114 9.39 -8.43 -16.73
C LEU A 114 10.64 -7.76 -17.30
N LYS A 115 11.20 -6.80 -16.56
CA LYS A 115 12.45 -6.12 -16.94
C LYS A 115 13.64 -7.08 -16.95
N ASN A 116 13.74 -7.95 -15.94
CA ASN A 116 14.78 -8.97 -15.86
C ASN A 116 14.61 -10.03 -16.95
N MET A 117 13.39 -10.47 -17.23
CA MET A 117 13.09 -11.36 -18.36
C MET A 117 13.49 -10.72 -19.69
N GLY A 118 13.18 -9.45 -19.89
CA GLY A 118 13.58 -8.71 -21.09
C GLY A 118 15.11 -8.57 -21.24
N TYR A 119 15.84 -8.45 -20.13
CA TYR A 119 17.30 -8.47 -20.14
C TYR A 119 17.84 -9.87 -20.48
N ALA A 120 17.30 -10.92 -19.86
CA ALA A 120 17.66 -12.31 -20.14
C ALA A 120 17.40 -12.69 -21.61
N ALA A 121 16.24 -12.31 -22.17
CA ALA A 121 15.91 -12.54 -23.57
C ALA A 121 16.90 -11.85 -24.53
N LYS A 122 17.35 -10.64 -24.19
CA LYS A 122 18.40 -9.93 -24.98
C LYS A 122 19.74 -10.67 -24.91
N ALA A 123 20.13 -11.16 -23.73
CA ALA A 123 21.36 -11.94 -23.57
C ALA A 123 21.30 -13.26 -24.36
N MET A 124 20.18 -13.99 -24.26
CA MET A 124 19.94 -15.22 -25.04
C MET A 124 20.01 -14.95 -26.55
N LYS A 125 19.40 -13.86 -27.02
CA LYS A 125 19.50 -13.46 -28.43
C LYS A 125 20.93 -13.18 -28.88
N GLN A 126 21.75 -12.55 -28.04
CA GLN A 126 23.17 -12.32 -28.35
C GLN A 126 23.98 -13.61 -28.38
N VAL A 127 23.69 -14.57 -27.49
CA VAL A 127 24.28 -15.91 -27.54
C VAL A 127 23.89 -16.61 -28.85
N HIS A 128 22.61 -16.59 -29.21
CA HIS A 128 22.11 -17.23 -30.43
C HIS A 128 22.62 -16.57 -31.73
N GLN A 129 22.89 -15.27 -31.72
CA GLN A 129 23.51 -14.59 -32.87
C GLN A 129 24.94 -15.06 -33.17
N ASN A 130 25.61 -15.68 -32.18
CA ASN A 130 26.98 -16.19 -32.30
C ASN A 130 27.02 -17.73 -32.50
N ILE A 131 25.87 -18.39 -32.67
CA ILE A 131 25.79 -19.82 -32.95
C ILE A 131 25.70 -20.00 -34.47
N ASP A 132 26.67 -20.72 -35.04
CA ASP A 132 26.71 -21.09 -36.46
C ASP A 132 25.43 -21.79 -36.90
N VAL A 133 24.95 -21.48 -38.11
CA VAL A 133 23.63 -21.88 -38.64
C VAL A 133 23.41 -23.39 -38.61
N ASP A 134 24.48 -24.18 -38.69
CA ASP A 134 24.44 -25.65 -38.68
C ASP A 134 24.09 -26.26 -37.31
N LYS A 135 24.03 -25.47 -36.24
CA LYS A 135 23.60 -25.91 -34.88
C LYS A 135 22.20 -25.41 -34.49
N ILE A 136 21.50 -24.73 -35.41
CA ILE A 136 20.19 -24.11 -35.13
C ILE A 136 19.07 -25.15 -35.08
N ASP A 137 19.13 -26.24 -35.86
CA ASP A 137 18.06 -27.25 -35.89
C ASP A 137 17.93 -28.02 -34.56
N ASP A 138 19.07 -28.43 -33.96
CA ASP A 138 19.08 -29.08 -32.64
C ASP A 138 18.64 -28.09 -31.53
N LEU A 139 18.98 -26.80 -31.66
CA LEU A 139 18.65 -25.76 -30.66
C LEU A 139 17.19 -25.30 -30.74
N MET A 140 16.59 -25.28 -31.93
CA MET A 140 15.18 -24.91 -32.12
C MET A 140 14.24 -25.95 -31.49
N GLN A 141 14.65 -27.22 -31.43
CA GLN A 141 13.92 -28.28 -30.73
C GLN A 141 13.89 -28.02 -29.21
N ASP A 142 15.04 -27.66 -28.61
CA ASP A 142 15.15 -27.33 -27.18
C ASP A 142 14.42 -26.02 -26.79
N ILE A 143 14.35 -25.03 -27.69
CA ILE A 143 13.65 -23.75 -27.44
C ILE A 143 12.13 -23.92 -27.46
N THR A 144 11.62 -24.80 -28.33
CA THR A 144 10.17 -25.03 -28.45
C THR A 144 9.62 -25.74 -27.21
N GLU A 145 10.39 -26.63 -26.58
CA GLU A 145 10.03 -27.24 -25.29
C GLU A 145 10.08 -26.27 -24.10
N GLN A 146 10.87 -25.17 -24.17
CA GLN A 146 10.95 -24.17 -23.10
C GLN A 146 9.96 -22.99 -23.23
N GLN A 147 9.37 -22.77 -24.40
CA GLN A 147 8.38 -21.71 -24.61
C GLN A 147 7.03 -22.00 -23.91
N ASP A 148 6.65 -23.26 -23.76
CA ASP A 148 5.42 -23.66 -23.06
C ASP A 148 5.49 -23.35 -21.55
N VAL A 149 6.67 -23.50 -20.94
CA VAL A 149 6.87 -23.24 -19.50
C VAL A 149 6.76 -21.74 -19.18
N ALA A 150 7.32 -20.87 -20.02
CA ALA A 150 7.26 -19.44 -19.80
C ALA A 150 5.83 -18.88 -19.94
N GLN A 151 5.02 -19.48 -20.81
CA GLN A 151 3.64 -19.08 -21.05
C GLN A 151 2.72 -19.58 -19.92
N GLU A 152 2.93 -20.79 -19.40
CA GLU A 152 2.24 -21.32 -18.22
C GLU A 152 2.53 -20.48 -16.95
N ILE A 153 3.79 -20.04 -16.77
CA ILE A 153 4.18 -19.15 -15.67
C ILE A 153 3.53 -17.76 -15.81
N SER A 154 3.50 -17.21 -17.03
CA SER A 154 2.85 -15.92 -17.29
C SER A 154 1.34 -15.98 -17.06
N GLU A 155 0.69 -17.09 -17.39
CA GLU A 155 -0.74 -17.30 -17.10
C GLU A 155 -1.02 -17.55 -15.62
N ALA A 156 -0.11 -18.23 -14.89
CA ALA A 156 -0.23 -18.41 -13.45
C ALA A 156 -0.10 -17.09 -12.67
N ILE A 157 0.80 -16.20 -13.09
CA ILE A 157 1.06 -14.90 -12.45
C ILE A 157 0.01 -13.83 -12.84
N SER A 158 -0.55 -13.92 -14.05
CA SER A 158 -1.46 -12.90 -14.59
C SER A 158 -2.94 -13.15 -14.30
N ARG A 159 -3.29 -14.22 -13.57
CA ARG A 159 -4.64 -14.39 -13.03
C ARG A 159 -4.91 -13.23 -12.05
N PRO A 160 -6.01 -12.46 -12.21
CA PRO A 160 -6.38 -11.46 -11.23
C PRO A 160 -6.54 -12.16 -9.88
N PHE A 161 -5.72 -11.79 -8.90
CA PHE A 161 -5.95 -12.11 -7.50
C PHE A 161 -7.18 -11.32 -7.05
N GLY A 162 -8.34 -11.89 -7.34
CA GLY A 162 -9.59 -11.63 -6.67
C GLY A 162 -10.02 -12.97 -6.12
N GLU A 163 -9.29 -13.48 -5.13
CA GLU A 163 -9.77 -14.61 -4.36
C GLU A 163 -11.09 -14.19 -3.71
N GLN A 164 -12.15 -14.85 -4.14
CA GLN A 164 -13.40 -14.96 -3.42
C GLN A 164 -13.10 -15.89 -2.24
N PHE A 165 -12.32 -15.43 -1.28
CA PHE A 165 -12.12 -16.18 -0.04
C PHE A 165 -13.50 -16.33 0.62
N ASP A 166 -13.83 -17.55 1.02
CA ASP A 166 -15.04 -17.80 1.78
C ASP A 166 -14.83 -17.28 3.21
N GLU A 167 -15.65 -16.33 3.65
CA GLU A 167 -15.57 -15.78 5.00
C GLU A 167 -15.72 -16.90 6.05
N ASP A 168 -16.49 -17.95 5.76
CA ASP A 168 -16.68 -19.08 6.66
C ASP A 168 -15.42 -19.96 6.79
N GLU A 169 -14.63 -20.08 5.72
CA GLU A 169 -13.35 -20.82 5.72
C GLU A 169 -12.29 -20.07 6.53
N LEU A 170 -12.18 -18.76 6.32
CA LEU A 170 -11.24 -17.91 7.07
C LEU A 170 -11.57 -17.85 8.57
N LEU A 171 -12.86 -17.85 8.93
CA LEU A 171 -13.29 -17.89 10.33
C LEU A 171 -12.91 -19.23 11.00
N ALA A 172 -13.03 -20.35 10.29
CA ALA A 172 -12.63 -21.65 10.80
C ALA A 172 -11.11 -21.74 11.02
N GLU A 173 -10.31 -21.21 10.08
CA GLU A 173 -8.85 -21.16 10.21
C GLU A 173 -8.42 -20.26 11.39
N LEU A 174 -9.07 -19.11 11.57
CA LEU A 174 -8.81 -18.22 12.71
C LEU A 174 -9.10 -18.90 14.05
N GLU A 175 -10.21 -19.64 14.17
CA GLU A 175 -10.56 -20.37 15.38
C GLU A 175 -9.55 -21.48 15.70
N GLU A 176 -8.98 -22.13 14.68
CA GLU A 176 -7.92 -23.13 14.85
C GLU A 176 -6.61 -22.49 15.36
N LEU A 177 -6.24 -21.31 14.83
CA LEU A 177 -5.06 -20.58 15.30
C LEU A 177 -5.21 -20.08 16.75
N GLU A 178 -6.38 -19.57 17.12
CA GLU A 178 -6.66 -19.12 18.50
C GLU A 178 -6.60 -20.29 19.52
N GLN A 179 -6.97 -21.51 19.11
CA GLN A 179 -6.85 -22.70 19.96
C GLN A 179 -5.40 -23.19 20.13
N GLN A 180 -4.49 -22.88 19.20
CA GLN A 180 -3.08 -23.25 19.29
C GLN A 180 -2.27 -22.31 20.22
N GLU A 181 -2.76 -21.10 20.49
CA GLU A 181 -2.13 -20.15 21.44
C GLU A 181 -2.58 -20.31 22.92
N LEU A 182 -3.48 -21.27 23.22
CA LEU A 182 -3.95 -21.63 24.57
C LEU A 182 -3.17 -22.79 25.20
#